data_AF-A0A7D9K163-F1
#
_entry.id   AF-A0A7D9K163-F1
#
_cell.length_a   1.000
_cell.length_b   1.000
_cell.length_c   1.000
_cell.angle_alpha   90.00
_cell.angle_beta   90.00
_cell.angle_gamma   90.00
#
_symmetry.space_group_name_H-M   'P 1'
#
loop_
_entity.id
_entity.type
_entity.pdbx_description
1 polymer ?
#
loop_
_entity_poly.entity_id
_entity_poly.type
_entity_poly.pdbx_seq_one_letter_code
_entity_poly.pdbx_strand_id
1 'polypeptide(L)'
;MAGPYDVPHFQAGKSGMCSSFKNSTASGSCDSNYSGAVWYYMVIFVIAQFIHGAGVCPLYPLVPAYLDENVEPRQMPIYLGLWYLSSFLGPGIGALLGGQFLSVFVDIEQPSGLNLTPKDPRWIGAWWLGFLVFGLLFFLLAITISGFPSSLPGAKERREKHIRQGNLNKKSDIKEARLKEILPELKSLLLNRTLLFNTLGVSVGLIFIGSLIPFLGKILQLKFGLDSVKNGYLLSAVMTPTIMGM
;
A
#
# COMPACT_ATOMS: atom_id res chain seq x y z
N MET A 1 -13.16 -17.73 -12.67
CA MET A 1 -12.82 -18.89 -11.82
C MET A 1 -11.56 -19.48 -12.39
N ALA A 2 -10.39 -19.09 -11.86
CA ALA A 2 -9.13 -19.75 -12.20
C ALA A 2 -9.11 -21.07 -11.45
N GLY A 3 -8.91 -22.19 -12.17
CA GLY A 3 -8.83 -23.53 -11.58
C GLY A 3 -7.60 -23.70 -10.70
N PRO A 4 -7.52 -24.81 -9.93
CA PRO A 4 -6.36 -25.14 -9.12
C PRO A 4 -5.09 -25.18 -9.98
N TYR A 5 -4.00 -24.62 -9.45
CA TYR A 5 -2.72 -24.57 -10.14
C TYR A 5 -2.15 -25.98 -10.29
N ASP A 6 -2.13 -26.47 -11.54
CA ASP A 6 -1.60 -27.77 -11.88
C ASP A 6 -0.07 -27.69 -11.93
N VAL A 7 0.61 -28.30 -10.94
CA VAL A 7 2.06 -28.45 -10.98
C VAL A 7 2.41 -29.41 -12.11
N PRO A 8 3.12 -28.96 -13.17
CA PRO A 8 3.51 -29.88 -14.23
C PRO A 8 4.44 -30.94 -13.64
N HIS A 9 4.08 -32.22 -13.84
CA HIS A 9 4.97 -33.34 -13.61
C HIS A 9 6.36 -33.02 -14.17
N PHE A 10 7.38 -33.05 -13.31
CA PHE A 10 8.75 -32.71 -13.63
C PHE A 10 9.35 -33.74 -14.62
N GLN A 11 8.98 -33.64 -15.89
CA GLN A 11 9.82 -34.10 -16.99
C GLN A 11 10.94 -33.08 -17.15
N ALA A 12 12.18 -33.56 -17.12
CA ALA A 12 13.42 -32.78 -17.16
C ALA A 12 13.67 -32.00 -18.47
N GLY A 13 12.62 -31.53 -19.15
CA GLY A 13 12.66 -30.73 -20.37
C GLY A 13 11.53 -29.70 -20.53
N LYS A 14 10.64 -29.51 -19.53
CA LYS A 14 9.51 -28.56 -19.60
C LYS A 14 9.50 -27.47 -18.54
N SER A 15 10.51 -27.40 -17.68
CA SER A 15 10.81 -26.15 -16.98
C SER A 15 11.46 -25.22 -18.01
N GLY A 16 10.92 -24.02 -18.23
CA GLY A 16 11.51 -22.94 -19.04
C GLY A 16 12.87 -22.42 -18.51
N MET A 17 13.63 -23.28 -17.84
CA MET A 17 15.01 -23.10 -17.43
C MET A 17 15.83 -24.13 -18.20
N CYS A 18 16.65 -23.68 -19.14
CA CYS A 18 17.64 -24.52 -19.80
C CYS A 18 18.68 -24.95 -18.75
N SER A 19 18.72 -26.25 -18.44
CA SER A 19 19.85 -26.83 -17.70
C SER A 19 21.00 -27.05 -18.67
N SER A 20 22.03 -26.21 -18.61
CA SER A 20 23.24 -26.31 -19.43
C SER A 20 24.16 -27.49 -19.02
N PHE A 21 23.63 -28.55 -18.42
CA PHE A 21 24.44 -29.65 -17.86
C PHE A 21 24.12 -31.04 -18.40
N LYS A 22 23.37 -31.17 -19.50
CA LYS A 22 23.17 -32.46 -20.17
C LYS A 22 23.75 -32.46 -21.57
N ASN A 23 24.83 -33.22 -21.74
CA ASN A 23 25.32 -33.69 -23.04
C ASN A 23 24.32 -34.72 -23.58
N SER A 24 23.21 -34.26 -24.14
CA SER A 24 22.21 -35.14 -24.76
C SER A 24 21.76 -34.53 -26.08
N THR A 25 22.02 -35.25 -27.17
CA THR A 25 21.69 -34.95 -28.57
C THR A 25 20.19 -35.07 -28.88
N ALA A 26 19.31 -34.82 -27.90
CA ALA A 26 17.88 -34.84 -28.11
C ALA A 26 17.43 -33.44 -28.54
N SER A 27 17.09 -33.29 -29.83
CA SER A 27 16.43 -32.13 -30.41
C SER A 27 15.00 -32.00 -29.88
N GLY A 28 14.84 -31.74 -28.59
CA GLY A 28 13.60 -31.22 -28.04
C GLY A 28 13.46 -29.78 -28.52
N SER A 29 12.62 -29.57 -29.54
CA SER A 29 12.20 -28.23 -29.94
C SER A 29 11.64 -27.53 -28.70
N CYS A 30 12.37 -26.53 -28.18
CA CYS A 30 11.80 -25.56 -27.26
C CYS A 30 10.70 -24.85 -28.05
N ASP A 31 9.45 -25.22 -27.76
CA ASP A 31 8.28 -24.63 -28.39
C ASP A 31 8.26 -23.13 -28.06
N SER A 32 8.72 -22.32 -29.01
CA SER A 32 8.86 -20.87 -28.88
C SER A 32 7.52 -20.15 -28.70
N ASN A 33 6.41 -20.88 -28.86
CA ASN A 33 5.05 -20.39 -28.64
C ASN A 33 4.70 -20.11 -27.18
N TYR A 34 5.50 -20.58 -26.21
CA TYR A 34 5.35 -20.22 -24.79
C TYR A 34 6.21 -19.03 -24.36
N SER A 35 6.82 -18.30 -25.30
CA SER A 35 7.54 -17.05 -25.01
C SER A 35 6.64 -15.82 -24.84
N GLY A 36 5.33 -16.01 -24.79
CA GLY A 36 4.35 -14.96 -24.48
C GLY A 36 4.11 -14.87 -22.98
N ALA A 37 5.11 -14.47 -22.20
CA ALA A 37 4.89 -14.05 -20.81
C ALA A 37 4.09 -12.73 -20.78
N VAL A 38 2.79 -12.89 -21.03
CA VAL A 38 1.64 -12.15 -20.54
C VAL A 38 1.89 -10.72 -20.01
N TRP A 39 2.13 -9.78 -20.91
CA TRP A 39 2.15 -8.35 -20.61
C TRP A 39 0.81 -7.86 -20.01
N TYR A 40 -0.30 -8.55 -20.30
CA TYR A 40 -1.62 -8.15 -19.80
C TYR A 40 -1.76 -8.26 -18.28
N TYR A 41 -1.06 -9.19 -17.60
CA TYR A 41 -1.06 -9.26 -16.14
C TYR A 41 -0.44 -7.99 -15.54
N MET A 42 0.68 -7.52 -16.11
CA MET A 42 1.33 -6.29 -15.67
C MET A 42 0.41 -5.08 -15.82
N VAL A 43 -0.32 -4.98 -16.94
CA VAL A 43 -1.29 -3.89 -17.15
C VAL A 43 -2.42 -3.94 -16.13
N ILE A 44 -2.95 -5.12 -15.81
CA ILE A 44 -3.97 -5.28 -14.75
C ILE A 44 -3.44 -4.78 -13.41
N PHE A 45 -2.21 -5.13 -13.03
CA PHE A 45 -1.58 -4.66 -11.80
C PHE A 45 -1.36 -3.14 -11.79
N VAL A 46 -0.94 -2.54 -12.91
CA VAL A 46 -0.76 -1.09 -13.04
C VAL A 46 -2.09 -0.36 -12.85
N ILE A 47 -3.16 -0.84 -13.49
CA ILE A 47 -4.51 -0.28 -13.34
C ILE A 47 -4.98 -0.42 -11.89
N ALA A 48 -4.79 -1.60 -11.28
CA ALA A 48 -5.16 -1.84 -9.89
C ALA A 48 -4.41 -0.88 -8.93
N GLN A 49 -3.11 -0.68 -9.13
CA GLN A 49 -2.31 0.23 -8.31
C GLN A 49 -2.73 1.70 -8.51
N PHE A 50 -3.13 2.07 -9.72
CA PHE A 50 -3.66 3.39 -10.01
C PHE A 50 -4.98 3.64 -9.28
N ILE A 51 -5.92 2.68 -9.36
CA ILE A 51 -7.20 2.75 -8.64
C ILE A 51 -6.97 2.82 -7.12
N HIS A 52 -6.06 2.00 -6.61
CA HIS A 52 -5.68 2.03 -5.20
C HIS A 52 -5.12 3.40 -4.80
N GLY A 53 -4.23 3.98 -5.61
CA GLY A 53 -3.69 5.33 -5.38
C GLY A 53 -4.77 6.41 -5.41
N ALA A 54 -5.71 6.34 -6.36
CA ALA A 54 -6.84 7.27 -6.45
C ALA A 54 -7.76 7.21 -5.23
N GLY A 55 -7.96 6.02 -4.65
CA GLY A 55 -8.76 5.85 -3.43
C GLY A 55 -8.08 6.37 -2.16
N VAL A 56 -6.75 6.19 -2.04
CA VAL A 56 -6.00 6.62 -0.85
C VAL A 56 -5.70 8.12 -0.85
N CYS A 57 -5.44 8.71 -2.02
CA CYS A 57 -5.09 10.12 -2.18
C CYS A 57 -5.99 11.11 -1.40
N PRO A 58 -7.34 11.03 -1.47
CA PRO A 58 -8.20 11.97 -0.76
C PRO A 58 -8.22 11.78 0.75
N LEU A 59 -7.81 10.63 1.30
CA LEU A 59 -7.85 10.39 2.75
C LEU A 59 -6.92 11.35 3.51
N TYR A 60 -5.72 11.58 2.99
CA TYR A 60 -4.72 12.43 3.63
C TYR A 60 -5.13 13.90 3.81
N PRO A 61 -5.77 14.57 2.83
CA PRO A 61 -6.31 15.92 3.02
C PRO A 61 -7.72 15.94 3.64
N LEU A 62 -8.61 15.00 3.29
CA LEU A 62 -10.01 15.05 3.74
C LEU A 62 -10.17 14.68 5.21
N VAL A 63 -9.40 13.73 5.74
CA VAL A 63 -9.54 13.32 7.15
C VAL A 63 -9.17 14.48 8.10
N PRO A 64 -8.00 15.15 7.96
CA PRO A 64 -7.69 16.32 8.76
C PRO A 64 -8.70 17.46 8.57
N ALA A 65 -9.17 17.72 7.36
CA ALA A 65 -10.18 18.74 7.10
C ALA A 65 -11.51 18.43 7.81
N TYR A 66 -11.96 17.17 7.75
CA TYR A 66 -13.15 16.74 8.46
C TYR A 66 -12.99 16.88 9.98
N LEU A 67 -11.83 16.51 10.53
CA LEU A 67 -11.54 16.68 11.96
C LEU A 67 -11.55 18.16 12.36
N ASP A 68 -10.94 19.03 11.56
CA ASP A 68 -10.86 20.48 11.82
C ASP A 68 -12.26 21.13 11.87
N GLU A 69 -13.17 20.70 10.99
CA GLU A 69 -14.53 21.23 10.94
C GLU A 69 -15.45 20.68 12.05
N ASN A 70 -15.10 19.55 12.67
CA ASN A 70 -15.99 18.82 13.58
C ASN A 70 -15.50 18.77 15.03
N VAL A 71 -14.22 18.93 15.30
CA VAL A 71 -13.59 18.81 16.62
C VAL A 71 -13.26 20.20 17.21
N GLU A 72 -13.23 20.31 18.53
CA GLU A 72 -12.79 21.54 19.18
C GLU A 72 -11.28 21.81 18.95
N PRO A 73 -10.85 23.05 18.69
CA PRO A 73 -9.44 23.37 18.44
C PRO A 73 -8.47 22.90 19.53
N ARG A 74 -8.94 22.87 20.79
CA ARG A 74 -8.15 22.38 21.94
C ARG A 74 -7.86 20.88 21.86
N GLN A 75 -8.77 20.10 21.28
CA GLN A 75 -8.66 18.65 21.18
C GLN A 75 -8.09 18.20 19.84
N MET A 76 -8.17 19.04 18.80
CA MET A 76 -7.68 18.76 17.45
C MET A 76 -6.27 18.15 17.38
N PRO A 77 -5.25 18.64 18.11
CA PRO A 77 -3.91 18.04 18.08
C PRO A 77 -3.88 16.57 18.51
N ILE A 78 -4.75 16.17 19.44
CA ILE A 78 -4.83 14.77 19.92
C ILE A 78 -5.39 13.87 18.82
N TYR A 79 -6.44 14.31 18.13
CA TYR A 79 -7.04 13.54 17.03
C TYR A 79 -6.11 13.44 15.82
N LEU A 80 -5.40 14.52 15.48
CA LEU A 80 -4.37 14.48 14.45
C LEU A 80 -3.23 13.53 14.85
N GLY A 81 -2.78 13.59 16.11
CA GLY A 81 -1.76 12.67 16.62
C GLY A 81 -2.17 11.21 16.47
N LEU A 82 -3.42 10.87 16.80
CA LEU A 82 -3.96 9.51 16.63
C LEU A 82 -4.04 9.10 15.15
N TRP A 83 -4.48 10.01 14.27
CA TRP A 83 -4.51 9.79 12.82
C TRP A 83 -3.13 9.49 12.26
N TYR A 84 -2.13 10.33 12.54
CA TYR A 84 -0.76 10.13 12.07
C TYR A 84 -0.11 8.88 12.69
N LEU A 85 -0.33 8.61 13.98
CA LEU A 85 0.15 7.39 14.63
C LEU A 85 -0.38 6.15 13.92
N SER A 86 -1.69 6.11 13.62
CA SER A 86 -2.29 4.99 12.90
C SER A 86 -1.70 4.81 11.50
N SER A 87 -1.39 5.91 10.81
CA SER A 87 -0.75 5.90 9.48
C SER A 87 0.67 5.35 9.53
N PHE A 88 1.43 5.63 10.60
CA PHE A 88 2.81 5.17 10.77
C PHE A 88 2.93 3.74 11.30
N LEU A 89 1.99 3.29 12.12
CA LEU A 89 1.93 1.89 12.59
C LEU A 89 1.45 0.93 11.51
N GLY A 90 0.65 1.41 10.56
CA GLY A 90 0.07 0.61 9.48
C GLY A 90 1.09 -0.24 8.72
N PRO A 91 2.20 0.30 8.19
CA PRO A 91 3.20 -0.47 7.47
C PRO A 91 3.87 -1.57 8.31
N GLY A 92 4.09 -1.34 9.60
CA GLY A 92 4.61 -2.36 10.52
C GLY A 92 3.64 -3.53 10.66
N ILE A 93 2.39 -3.23 11.01
CA ILE A 93 1.32 -4.24 11.12
C ILE A 93 1.13 -4.99 9.79
N GLY A 94 1.18 -4.28 8.66
CA GLY A 94 1.09 -4.84 7.32
C GLY A 94 2.23 -5.81 7.01
N ALA A 95 3.47 -5.50 7.39
CA ALA A 95 4.61 -6.39 7.22
C ALA A 95 4.50 -7.66 8.10
N LEU A 96 4.00 -7.53 9.34
CA LEU A 96 3.73 -8.68 10.21
C LEU A 96 2.71 -9.64 9.58
N LEU A 97 1.55 -9.11 9.21
CA LEU A 97 0.45 -9.89 8.64
C LEU A 97 0.79 -10.42 7.25
N GLY A 98 1.51 -9.64 6.44
CA GLY A 98 2.04 -10.08 5.15
C GLY A 98 2.98 -11.28 5.29
N GLY A 99 3.89 -11.27 6.26
CA GLY A 99 4.76 -12.41 6.56
C GLY A 99 3.97 -13.69 6.90
N GLN A 100 2.86 -13.55 7.63
CA GLN A 100 1.96 -14.65 7.95
C GLN A 100 1.23 -15.19 6.72
N PHE A 101 0.67 -14.31 5.88
CA PHE A 101 0.02 -14.76 4.64
C PHE A 101 0.99 -15.44 3.67
N LEU A 102 2.24 -14.97 3.62
CA LEU A 102 3.28 -15.60 2.79
C LEU A 102 3.79 -16.93 3.36
N SER A 103 3.43 -17.29 4.60
CA SER A 103 3.74 -18.60 5.18
C SER A 103 2.74 -19.70 4.80
N VAL A 104 1.61 -19.33 4.20
CA VAL A 104 0.62 -20.24 3.63
C VAL A 104 0.97 -20.49 2.16
N PHE A 105 0.85 -21.73 1.69
CA PHE A 105 1.14 -22.07 0.29
C PHE A 105 0.16 -21.35 -0.65
N VAL A 106 0.59 -20.98 -1.85
CA VAL A 106 -0.18 -20.16 -2.79
C VAL A 106 -1.59 -20.70 -3.08
N ASP A 107 -1.75 -22.02 -3.14
CA ASP A 107 -3.02 -22.72 -3.36
C ASP A 107 -3.70 -23.21 -2.08
N ILE A 108 -3.26 -22.73 -0.91
CA ILE A 108 -3.66 -23.16 0.44
C ILE A 108 -3.19 -24.58 0.78
N GLU A 109 -3.45 -25.55 -0.09
CA GLU A 109 -3.05 -26.94 0.04
C GLU A 109 -1.96 -27.30 -0.95
N GLN A 110 -0.99 -28.12 -0.52
CA GLN A 110 0.07 -28.60 -1.39
C GLN A 110 -0.40 -29.80 -2.23
N PRO A 111 0.04 -29.91 -3.48
CA PRO A 111 -0.19 -31.09 -4.30
C PRO A 111 0.31 -32.37 -3.62
N SER A 112 -0.41 -33.48 -3.83
CA SER A 112 -0.04 -34.78 -3.26
C SER A 112 1.39 -35.18 -3.63
N GLY A 113 2.20 -35.54 -2.64
CA GLY A 113 3.61 -35.92 -2.82
C GLY A 113 4.61 -34.77 -2.77
N LEU A 114 4.15 -33.53 -2.58
CA LEU A 114 5.01 -32.36 -2.42
C LEU A 114 4.98 -31.89 -0.94
N ASN A 115 6.16 -31.84 -0.31
CA ASN A 115 6.33 -31.36 1.06
C ASN A 115 7.32 -30.20 1.08
N LEU A 116 6.92 -29.07 0.49
CA LEU A 116 7.69 -27.83 0.54
C LEU A 116 7.52 -27.17 1.90
N THR A 117 8.57 -26.47 2.31
CA THR A 117 8.53 -25.58 3.47
C THR A 117 8.67 -24.13 3.01
N PRO A 118 8.25 -23.12 3.80
CA PRO A 118 8.44 -21.70 3.48
C PRO A 118 9.90 -21.25 3.27
N LYS A 119 10.88 -22.13 3.53
CA LYS A 119 12.30 -21.91 3.28
C LYS A 119 12.76 -22.43 1.91
N ASP A 120 11.97 -23.30 1.27
CA ASP A 120 12.32 -23.84 -0.05
C ASP A 120 12.25 -22.70 -1.08
N PRO A 121 13.26 -22.55 -1.96
CA PRO A 121 13.25 -21.50 -2.99
C PRO A 121 12.05 -21.60 -3.96
N ARG A 122 11.40 -22.76 -4.04
CA ARG A 122 10.18 -22.99 -4.84
C ARG A 122 8.89 -22.56 -4.12
N TRP A 123 8.99 -22.18 -2.84
CA TRP A 123 7.84 -21.74 -2.07
C TRP A 123 7.30 -20.42 -2.60
N ILE A 124 6.02 -20.44 -2.99
CA ILE A 124 5.25 -19.24 -3.31
C ILE A 124 4.19 -19.12 -2.22
N GLY A 125 4.27 -18.05 -1.44
CA GLY A 125 3.29 -17.75 -0.41
C GLY A 125 1.98 -17.23 -1.01
N ALA A 126 0.87 -17.36 -0.27
CA ALA A 126 -0.45 -16.85 -0.63
C ALA A 126 -0.52 -15.31 -0.57
N TRP A 127 0.21 -14.63 -1.45
CA TRP A 127 0.34 -13.17 -1.53
C TRP A 127 -1.01 -12.48 -1.79
N TRP A 128 -1.94 -13.15 -2.46
CA TRP A 128 -3.27 -12.61 -2.78
C TRP A 128 -4.21 -12.53 -1.57
N LEU A 129 -3.94 -13.32 -0.52
CA LEU A 129 -4.81 -13.44 0.64
C LEU A 129 -4.98 -12.10 1.37
N GLY A 130 -3.90 -11.30 1.45
CA GLY A 130 -3.93 -9.98 2.04
C GLY A 130 -4.90 -9.03 1.33
N PHE A 131 -4.94 -9.05 -0.01
CA PHE A 131 -5.85 -8.20 -0.77
C PHE A 131 -7.33 -8.53 -0.51
N LEU A 132 -7.67 -9.81 -0.35
CA LEU A 132 -9.03 -10.22 -0.04
C LEU A 132 -9.44 -9.84 1.39
N VAL A 133 -8.58 -10.13 2.36
CA VAL A 133 -8.85 -9.84 3.78
C VAL A 133 -8.99 -8.33 4.00
N PHE A 134 -7.99 -7.54 3.60
CA PHE A 134 -8.02 -6.10 3.81
C PHE A 134 -8.99 -5.39 2.87
N GLY A 135 -9.18 -5.89 1.64
CA GLY A 135 -10.19 -5.36 0.72
C GLY A 135 -11.60 -5.48 1.30
N LEU A 136 -11.94 -6.63 1.88
CA LEU A 136 -13.21 -6.82 2.56
C LEU A 136 -13.34 -5.92 3.80
N LEU A 137 -12.28 -5.84 4.62
CA LEU A 137 -12.27 -4.95 5.79
C LEU A 137 -12.49 -3.49 5.41
N PHE A 138 -11.77 -2.98 4.40
CA PHE A 138 -11.94 -1.61 3.92
C PHE A 138 -13.31 -1.36 3.32
N PHE A 139 -13.88 -2.35 2.63
CA PHE A 139 -15.25 -2.25 2.12
C PHE A 139 -16.28 -2.11 3.27
N LEU A 140 -16.15 -2.92 4.33
CA LEU A 140 -17.01 -2.82 5.51
C LEU A 140 -16.82 -1.50 6.27
N LEU A 141 -15.57 -1.02 6.40
CA LEU A 141 -15.30 0.29 6.98
C LEU A 141 -15.91 1.41 6.13
N ALA A 142 -15.82 1.33 4.81
CA ALA A 142 -16.41 2.32 3.91
C ALA A 142 -17.93 2.40 4.10
N ILE A 143 -18.62 1.27 4.25
CA ILE A 143 -20.06 1.24 4.57
C ILE A 143 -20.33 1.93 5.92
N THR A 144 -19.54 1.59 6.94
CA THR A 144 -19.68 2.15 8.29
C THR A 144 -19.48 3.67 8.29
N ILE A 145 -18.43 4.15 7.63
CA ILE A 145 -18.10 5.58 7.50
C ILE A 145 -19.14 6.31 6.64
N SER A 146 -19.70 5.66 5.62
CA SER A 146 -20.76 6.27 4.79
C SER A 146 -22.03 6.59 5.57
N GLY A 147 -22.23 5.95 6.74
CA GLY A 147 -23.31 6.29 7.67
C GLY A 147 -23.04 7.53 8.54
N PHE A 148 -21.82 8.08 8.54
CA PHE A 148 -21.49 9.25 9.34
C PHE A 148 -22.02 10.54 8.67
N PRO A 149 -22.62 11.45 9.44
CA PRO A 149 -23.06 12.73 8.90
C PRO A 149 -21.85 13.59 8.52
N SER A 150 -22.02 14.45 7.50
CA SER A 150 -20.99 15.42 7.08
C SER A 150 -20.62 16.44 8.16
N SER A 151 -21.49 16.61 9.16
CA SER A 151 -21.21 17.41 10.35
C SER A 151 -21.71 16.69 11.59
N LEU A 152 -20.85 16.52 12.58
CA LEU A 152 -21.21 15.94 13.87
C LEU A 152 -22.21 16.84 14.62
N PRO A 153 -23.06 16.27 15.49
CA PRO A 153 -23.93 17.04 16.36
C PRO A 153 -23.16 18.13 17.13
N GLY A 154 -23.69 19.35 17.12
CA GLY A 154 -23.07 20.53 17.74
C GLY A 154 -21.92 21.15 16.93
N ALA A 155 -21.45 20.57 15.82
CA ALA A 155 -20.39 21.18 15.00
C ALA A 155 -20.81 22.55 14.45
N LYS A 156 -22.06 22.69 14.01
CA LYS A 156 -22.63 23.98 13.56
C LYS A 156 -22.64 25.02 14.68
N GLU A 157 -23.09 24.66 15.88
CA GLU A 157 -23.14 25.56 17.03
C GLU A 157 -21.73 25.99 17.47
N ARG A 158 -20.78 25.06 17.52
CA ARG A 158 -19.36 25.34 17.80
C ARG A 158 -18.77 26.30 16.77
N ARG A 159 -19.06 26.06 15.49
CA ARG A 159 -18.61 26.94 14.39
C ARG A 159 -19.18 28.35 14.53
N GLU A 160 -20.45 28.50 14.87
CA GLU A 160 -21.06 29.80 15.14
C GLU A 160 -20.44 30.50 16.35
N LYS A 161 -20.14 29.76 17.43
CA LYS A 161 -19.42 30.32 18.60
C LYS A 161 -18.05 30.84 18.20
N HIS A 162 -17.27 30.10 17.41
CA HIS A 162 -15.96 30.55 16.94
C HIS A 162 -16.04 31.75 15.99
N ILE A 163 -17.10 31.86 15.18
CA ILE A 163 -17.36 33.06 14.38
C ILE A 163 -17.67 34.26 15.27
N ARG A 164 -18.51 34.09 16.30
CA ARG A 164 -18.83 35.16 17.27
C ARG A 164 -17.61 35.60 18.08
N GLN A 165 -16.70 34.68 18.38
CA GLN A 165 -15.44 34.94 19.09
C GLN A 165 -14.37 35.61 18.21
N GLY A 166 -14.61 35.76 16.90
CA GLY A 166 -13.62 36.33 15.96
C GLY A 166 -12.50 35.35 15.57
N ASN A 167 -12.53 34.11 16.05
CA ASN A 167 -11.56 33.07 15.70
C ASN A 167 -11.76 32.53 14.27
N LEU A 168 -12.97 32.65 13.74
CA LEU A 168 -13.30 32.27 12.37
C LEU A 168 -14.02 33.42 11.68
N ASN A 169 -13.62 33.74 10.45
CA ASN A 169 -14.40 34.65 9.62
C ASN A 169 -15.74 33.99 9.26
N LYS A 170 -16.83 34.75 9.40
CA LYS A 170 -18.14 34.31 8.89
C LYS A 170 -17.95 34.07 7.39
N LYS A 171 -18.23 32.85 6.92
CA LYS A 171 -18.19 32.46 5.50
C LYS A 171 -19.20 33.37 4.76
N SER A 172 -18.79 34.57 4.36
CA SER A 172 -19.41 35.30 3.27
C SER A 172 -18.98 34.56 2.01
N ASP A 173 -19.93 33.82 1.45
CA ASP A 173 -19.86 33.15 0.16
C ASP A 173 -18.71 32.15 -0.01
N ILE A 174 -19.03 30.87 0.16
CA ILE A 174 -18.28 29.81 -0.53
C ILE A 174 -18.48 30.09 -2.03
N LYS A 175 -17.63 30.94 -2.62
CA LYS A 175 -17.41 30.90 -4.06
C LYS A 175 -16.92 29.48 -4.33
N GLU A 176 -17.67 28.74 -5.14
CA GLU A 176 -17.16 27.50 -5.72
C GLU A 176 -15.75 27.81 -6.25
N ALA A 177 -14.74 27.14 -5.69
CA ALA A 177 -13.34 27.43 -6.01
C ALA A 177 -13.14 27.19 -7.50
N ARG A 178 -13.08 28.27 -8.29
CA ARG A 178 -12.89 28.16 -9.74
C ARG A 178 -11.43 27.76 -9.95
N LEU A 179 -11.17 26.80 -10.83
CA LEU A 179 -9.79 26.40 -11.18
C LEU A 179 -8.91 27.61 -11.55
N LYS A 180 -9.50 28.65 -12.15
CA LYS A 180 -8.80 29.89 -12.49
C LYS A 180 -8.34 30.72 -11.29
N GLU A 181 -8.97 30.58 -10.13
CA GLU A 181 -8.58 31.23 -8.88
C GLU A 181 -7.53 30.39 -8.12
N ILE A 182 -7.57 29.05 -8.29
CA ILE A 182 -6.59 28.12 -7.68
C ILE A 182 -5.22 28.19 -8.39
N LEU A 183 -5.21 28.30 -9.73
CA LEU A 183 -3.97 28.34 -10.51
C LEU A 183 -2.95 29.42 -10.10
N PRO A 184 -3.33 30.69 -9.87
CA PRO A 184 -2.37 31.71 -9.42
C PRO A 184 -1.84 31.44 -7.99
N GLU A 185 -2.67 30.91 -7.09
CA GLU A 185 -2.22 30.54 -5.74
C GLU A 185 -1.28 29.33 -5.78
N LEU A 186 -1.60 28.31 -6.59
CA LEU A 186 -0.72 27.17 -6.84
C LEU A 186 0.63 27.63 -7.39
N LYS A 187 0.63 28.57 -8.33
CA LYS A 187 1.86 29.17 -8.88
C LYS A 187 2.65 29.91 -7.80
N SER A 188 1.99 30.65 -6.91
CA SER A 188 2.63 31.34 -5.78
C SER A 188 3.29 30.34 -4.81
N LEU A 189 2.58 29.26 -4.46
CA LEU A 189 3.10 28.18 -3.62
C LEU A 189 4.30 27.48 -4.27
N LEU A 190 4.23 27.15 -5.55
CA LEU A 190 5.34 26.51 -6.28
C LEU A 190 6.55 27.42 -6.46
N LEU A 191 6.35 28.74 -6.52
CA LEU A 191 7.44 29.72 -6.60
C LEU A 191 8.07 30.07 -5.24
N ASN A 192 7.44 29.67 -4.13
CA ASN A 192 8.02 29.82 -2.82
C ASN A 192 9.18 28.82 -2.67
N ARG A 193 10.42 29.32 -2.79
CA ARG A 193 11.64 28.51 -2.75
C ARG A 193 11.74 27.63 -1.50
N THR A 194 11.39 28.17 -0.33
CA THR A 194 11.44 27.41 0.93
C THR A 194 10.47 26.24 0.91
N LEU A 195 9.22 26.49 0.48
CA LEU A 195 8.21 25.44 0.36
C LEU A 195 8.61 24.40 -0.69
N LEU A 196 9.11 24.86 -1.84
CA LEU A 196 9.55 23.99 -2.93
C LEU A 196 10.68 23.06 -2.48
N PHE A 197 11.76 23.60 -1.91
CA PHE A 197 12.90 22.79 -1.46
C PHE A 197 12.55 21.86 -0.30
N ASN A 198 11.70 22.30 0.64
CA ASN A 198 11.22 21.44 1.71
C ASN A 198 10.41 20.26 1.16
N THR A 199 9.47 20.54 0.24
CA THR A 199 8.63 19.50 -0.39
C THR A 199 9.47 18.53 -1.21
N LEU A 200 10.47 19.04 -1.94
CA LEU A 200 11.42 18.20 -2.69
C LEU A 200 12.24 17.31 -1.76
N GLY A 201 12.73 17.84 -0.64
CA GLY A 201 13.47 17.09 0.36
C GLY A 201 12.64 15.93 0.93
N VAL A 202 11.41 16.21 1.36
CA VAL A 202 10.48 15.19 1.84
C VAL A 202 10.18 14.15 0.75
N SER A 203 9.93 14.59 -0.48
CA SER A 203 9.62 13.69 -1.60
C SER A 203 10.78 12.74 -1.91
N VAL A 204 12.02 13.23 -1.90
CA VAL A 204 13.22 12.39 -2.10
C VAL A 204 13.35 11.36 -0.97
N GLY A 205 13.11 11.77 0.29
CA GLY A 205 13.10 10.85 1.43
C GLY A 205 12.08 9.72 1.28
N LEU A 206 10.86 10.07 0.88
CA LEU A 206 9.78 9.10 0.63
C LEU A 206 10.09 8.17 -0.55
N ILE A 207 10.68 8.67 -1.64
CA ILE A 207 11.10 7.86 -2.80
C ILE A 207 12.19 6.86 -2.38
N PHE A 208 13.18 7.30 -1.60
CA PHE A 208 14.27 6.43 -1.15
C PHE A 208 13.74 5.24 -0.33
N ILE A 209 12.87 5.52 0.64
CA ILE A 209 12.25 4.51 1.49
C ILE A 209 11.32 3.60 0.67
N GLY A 210 10.47 4.20 -0.16
CA GLY A 210 9.56 3.46 -1.06
C GLY A 210 10.29 2.56 -2.04
N SER A 211 11.52 2.90 -2.42
CA SER A 211 12.38 2.09 -3.28
C SER A 211 13.08 0.98 -2.51
N LEU A 212 13.49 1.20 -1.27
CA LEU A 212 14.23 0.22 -0.48
C LEU A 212 13.33 -0.92 0.02
N ILE A 213 12.11 -0.61 0.45
CA ILE A 213 11.20 -1.57 1.11
C ILE A 213 10.91 -2.83 0.27
N PRO A 214 10.53 -2.73 -1.02
CA PRO A 214 10.17 -3.91 -1.81
C PRO A 214 11.34 -4.88 -2.00
N PHE A 215 12.57 -4.36 -2.10
CA PHE A 215 13.76 -5.18 -2.27
C PHE A 215 14.31 -5.69 -0.95
N LEU A 216 14.15 -4.93 0.15
CA LEU A 216 14.71 -5.29 1.45
C LEU A 216 14.23 -6.65 1.92
N GLY A 217 12.92 -6.93 1.82
CA GLY A 217 12.38 -8.25 2.19
C GLY A 217 13.00 -9.39 1.39
N LYS A 218 13.21 -9.20 0.08
CA LYS A 218 13.83 -10.23 -0.75
C LYS A 218 15.33 -10.39 -0.48
N ILE A 219 16.04 -9.29 -0.24
CA ILE A 219 17.45 -9.30 0.14
C ILE A 219 17.64 -10.05 1.46
N LEU A 220 16.76 -9.83 2.43
CA LEU A 220 16.80 -10.50 3.72
C LEU A 220 16.58 -12.02 3.59
N GLN A 221 15.61 -12.44 2.78
CA GLN A 221 15.40 -13.85 2.46
C GLN A 221 16.60 -14.47 1.76
N LEU A 222 17.18 -13.79 0.75
CA LEU A 222 18.27 -14.33 -0.06
C LEU A 222 19.62 -14.36 0.67
N LYS A 223 19.94 -13.33 1.47
CA LYS A 223 21.24 -13.23 2.16
C LYS A 223 21.27 -13.95 3.50
N PHE A 224 20.15 -13.96 4.23
CA PHE A 224 20.09 -14.51 5.60
C PHE A 224 19.24 -15.77 5.72
N GLY A 225 18.62 -16.24 4.63
CA GLY A 225 17.82 -17.48 4.63
C GLY A 225 16.61 -17.41 5.56
N LEU A 226 16.07 -16.21 5.80
CA LEU A 226 14.92 -16.02 6.68
C LEU A 226 13.65 -16.61 6.05
N ASP A 227 12.84 -17.29 6.86
CA ASP A 227 11.48 -17.66 6.48
C ASP A 227 10.57 -16.42 6.39
N SER A 228 9.43 -16.57 5.70
CA SER A 228 8.50 -15.46 5.43
C SER A 228 8.02 -14.74 6.70
N VAL A 229 7.85 -15.45 7.82
CA VAL A 229 7.36 -14.88 9.08
C VAL A 229 8.45 -14.07 9.76
N LYS A 230 9.65 -14.62 9.93
CA LYS A 230 10.79 -13.89 10.52
C LYS A 230 11.16 -12.66 9.70
N ASN A 231 11.08 -12.78 8.37
CA ASN A 231 11.29 -11.65 7.48
C ASN A 231 10.25 -10.54 7.72
N GLY A 232 8.97 -10.89 7.87
CA GLY A 232 7.92 -9.94 8.22
C GLY A 232 8.14 -9.24 9.57
N TYR A 233 8.62 -9.98 10.58
CA TYR A 233 8.95 -9.42 11.90
C TYR A 233 10.11 -8.43 11.84
N LEU A 234 11.18 -8.78 11.14
CA LEU A 234 12.34 -7.91 10.97
C LEU A 234 11.97 -6.65 10.17
N LEU A 235 11.19 -6.82 9.10
CA LEU A 235 10.71 -5.70 8.29
C LEU A 235 9.83 -4.76 9.12
N SER A 236 8.91 -5.29 9.93
CA SER A 236 8.09 -4.48 10.85
C SER A 236 8.93 -3.70 11.87
N ALA A 237 9.94 -4.35 12.45
CA ALA A 237 10.82 -3.73 13.44
C ALA A 237 11.66 -2.59 12.85
N VAL A 238 12.06 -2.71 11.58
CA VAL A 238 12.80 -1.66 10.87
C VAL A 238 11.87 -0.55 10.39
N MET A 239 10.71 -0.89 9.80
CA MET A 239 9.84 0.11 9.16
C MET A 239 9.15 1.04 10.15
N THR A 240 8.70 0.52 11.30
CA THR A 240 7.91 1.30 12.25
C THR A 240 8.67 2.52 12.79
N PRO A 241 9.92 2.39 13.27
CA PRO A 241 10.71 3.55 13.71
C PRO A 241 11.15 4.47 12.56
N THR A 242 11.47 3.92 11.39
CA THR A 242 11.92 4.72 10.24
C THR A 242 10.85 5.68 9.75
N ILE A 243 9.58 5.27 9.76
CA ILE A 243 8.47 6.09 9.30
C ILE A 243 8.08 7.15 10.35
N MET A 244 8.23 6.85 11.65
CA MET A 244 7.94 7.81 12.74
C MET A 244 9.01 8.91 12.89
N GLY A 245 10.22 8.70 12.39
CA GLY A 245 11.34 9.64 12.52
C GLY A 245 11.41 10.73 11.46
N MET A 246 10.45 10.79 10.52
CA MET A 246 10.32 11.80 9.46
C MET A 246 9.13 12.72 9.72
#